data_AF-A0A139NR83-F1
#
_entry.id   AF-A0A139NR83-F1
#
_cell.length_a   1.000
_cell.length_b   1.000
_cell.length_c   1.000
_cell.angle_alpha   90.00
_cell.angle_beta   90.00
_cell.angle_gamma   90.00
#
_symmetry.space_group_name_H-M   'P 1'
#
loop_
_entity.id
_entity.type
_entity.pdbx_description
1 polymer ?
#
loop_
_entity_poly.entity_id
_entity_poly.type
_entity_poly.pdbx_seq_one_letter_code
_entity_poly.pdbx_strand_id
1 'polypeptide(L)' 'MFNPVLLSYKGPYETEEGCLSLAGVRPTTRYETITVSYRDSKWQEQTITLTGFPAQICQHELDHLEGRII' A
#
# COMPACT_ATOMS: atom_id res chain seq x y z
N MET A 1 1.91 -7.62 -8.08
CA MET A 1 2.77 -6.42 -8.12
C MET A 1 4.17 -6.89 -7.70
N PHE A 2 5.13 -7.01 -8.61
CA PHE A 2 6.48 -7.48 -8.27
C PHE A 2 7.44 -6.30 -8.14
N ASN A 3 8.38 -6.38 -7.19
CA ASN A 3 9.38 -5.34 -6.90
C ASN A 3 8.79 -3.91 -6.85
N PRO A 4 7.75 -3.66 -6.04
CA PRO A 4 7.13 -2.36 -6.02
C PRO A 4 8.03 -1.31 -5.36
N VAL A 5 7.92 -0.08 -5.85
CA VAL A 5 8.58 1.10 -5.30
C VAL A 5 7.55 2.22 -5.20
N LEU A 6 7.32 2.71 -3.98
CA LEU A 6 6.48 3.87 -3.73
C LEU A 6 7.19 5.13 -4.24
N LEU A 7 6.67 5.75 -5.29
CA LEU A 7 7.26 6.94 -5.92
C LEU A 7 6.76 8.24 -5.31
N SER A 8 5.47 8.30 -4.94
CA SER A 8 4.89 9.48 -4.30
C SER A 8 3.65 9.12 -3.49
N TYR A 9 3.33 9.96 -2.51
CA TYR A 9 2.18 9.84 -1.63
C TYR A 9 1.69 11.21 -1.17
N LYS A 10 0.38 11.40 -1.01
CA LYS A 10 -0.23 12.66 -0.57
C LYS A 10 -1.57 12.45 0.13
N GLY A 11 -1.95 13.42 0.96
CA GLY A 11 -3.21 13.43 1.71
C GLY A 11 -3.20 12.41 2.86
N PRO A 12 -2.44 12.66 3.95
CA PRO A 12 -2.48 11.78 5.12
C PRO A 12 -3.86 11.80 5.77
N TYR A 13 -4.36 10.63 6.16
CA TYR A 13 -5.62 10.47 6.89
C TYR A 13 -5.53 9.30 7.87
N GLU A 14 -6.29 9.38 8.96
CA GLU A 14 -6.44 8.31 9.94
C GLU A 14 -7.49 7.31 9.45
N THR A 15 -7.21 6.02 9.64
CA THR A 15 -8.10 4.92 9.26
C THR A 15 -7.91 3.74 10.19
N GLU A 16 -8.67 2.67 9.94
CA GLU A 16 -8.58 1.40 10.65
C GLU A 16 -8.34 0.26 9.66
N GLU A 17 -7.47 -0.68 10.01
CA GLU A 17 -7.12 -1.82 9.19
C GLU A 17 -7.20 -3.13 9.97
N GLY A 18 -7.67 -4.18 9.29
CA GLY A 18 -7.47 -5.56 9.70
C GLY A 18 -6.36 -6.19 8.86
N CYS A 19 -5.70 -7.21 9.39
CA CYS A 19 -4.68 -7.97 8.68
C CYS A 19 -4.94 -9.46 8.90
N LEU A 20 -4.81 -10.30 7.87
CA LEU A 20 -4.93 -11.76 8.06
C LEU A 20 -3.86 -12.32 9.02
N SER A 21 -2.74 -11.61 9.20
CA SER A 21 -1.67 -11.95 10.14
C SER A 21 -1.96 -11.53 11.59
N LEU A 22 -3.04 -10.78 11.86
CA LEU A 22 -3.38 -10.27 13.19
C LEU A 22 -4.88 -10.41 13.50
N ALA A 23 -5.20 -10.75 14.74
CA ALA A 23 -6.59 -10.69 15.18
C ALA A 23 -7.05 -9.23 15.40
N GLY A 24 -8.28 -8.93 14.99
CA GLY A 24 -8.94 -7.64 15.22
C GLY A 24 -8.54 -6.54 14.23
N VAL A 25 -8.89 -5.30 14.59
CA VAL A 25 -8.68 -4.08 13.78
C VAL A 25 -7.85 -3.10 14.60
N ARG A 26 -6.97 -2.33 13.94
CA ARG A 26 -6.11 -1.31 14.58
C ARG A 26 -6.15 0.01 13.82
N PRO A 27 -6.04 1.15 14.51
CA PRO A 27 -5.91 2.45 13.87
C PRO A 27 -4.53 2.61 13.23
N THR A 28 -4.46 3.31 12.09
CA THR A 28 -3.20 3.63 11.39
C THR A 28 -3.36 4.87 10.51
N THR A 29 -2.25 5.46 10.08
CA THR A 29 -2.23 6.62 9.18
C THR A 29 -1.86 6.18 7.77
N ARG A 30 -2.63 6.62 6.76
CA ARG A 30 -2.42 6.29 5.34
C ARG A 30 -2.49 7.53 4.47
N TYR A 31 -2.04 7.41 3.23
CA TYR A 31 -2.13 8.47 2.22
C TYR A 31 -3.25 8.17 1.22
N GLU A 32 -4.14 9.15 1.01
CA GLU A 32 -5.31 9.03 0.12
C GLU A 32 -4.93 8.78 -1.34
N THR A 33 -3.76 9.22 -1.77
CA THR A 33 -3.25 8.99 -3.13
C THR A 33 -1.79 8.58 -3.08
N ILE A 34 -1.45 7.53 -3.82
CA ILE A 34 -0.07 7.06 -3.99
C ILE A 34 0.23 6.78 -5.47
N THR A 35 1.50 6.87 -5.85
CA THR A 35 1.99 6.36 -7.14
C THR A 35 3.05 5.30 -6.89
N VAL A 36 2.91 4.14 -7.51
CA VAL A 36 3.79 2.99 -7.31
C VAL A 36 4.31 2.52 -8.67
N SER A 37 5.63 2.35 -8.77
CA SER A 37 6.26 1.61 -9.87
C SER A 37 6.38 0.15 -9.48
N TYR A 38 6.14 -0.77 -10.41
CA TYR A 38 6.25 -2.20 -10.17
C TYR A 38 6.43 -2.96 -11.48
N ARG A 39 6.61 -4.28 -11.38
CA ARG A 39 6.59 -5.20 -12.52
C ARG A 39 5.35 -6.09 -12.50
N ASP A 40 4.73 -6.26 -13.67
CA ASP A 40 3.61 -7.17 -13.84
C ASP A 40 4.07 -8.65 -13.93
N SER A 41 3.12 -9.58 -14.12
CA SER A 41 3.42 -11.01 -14.25
C SER A 41 4.23 -11.39 -15.50
N LYS A 42 4.36 -10.47 -16.47
CA LYS A 42 5.22 -10.60 -17.64
C LYS A 42 6.55 -9.87 -17.46
N TRP A 43 6.87 -9.45 -16.22
CA TRP A 43 8.07 -8.70 -15.86
C TRP A 43 8.22 -7.33 -16.54
N GLN A 44 7.14 -6.78 -17.08
CA GLN A 44 7.14 -5.45 -17.70
C GLN A 44 6.95 -4.37 -16.64
N GLU A 45 7.66 -3.25 -16.79
CA GLU A 45 7.54 -2.12 -15.87
C GLU A 45 6.21 -1.41 -16.06
N GLN A 46 5.55 -1.16 -14.93
CA GLN A 46 4.27 -0.50 -14.84
C GLN A 46 4.38 0.63 -13.82
N THR A 47 3.62 1.70 -14.03
CA THR A 47 3.41 2.74 -13.03
C THR A 47 1.91 2.93 -12.85
N ILE A 48 1.45 2.89 -11.60
CA ILE A 48 0.04 3.04 -11.26
C ILE A 48 -0.14 4.11 -10.20
N THR A 49 -1.16 4.95 -10.38
CA THR A 49 -1.65 5.84 -9.32
C THR A 49 -2.92 5.24 -8.74
N LEU A 50 -2.92 5.07 -7.42
CA LEU A 50 -4.05 4.53 -6.67
C LEU A 50 -4.59 5.63 -5.76
N THR A 51 -5.91 5.61 -5.54
CA THR A 51 -6.61 6.53 -4.64
C THR A 51 -7.56 5.80 -3.72
N GLY A 52 -7.89 6.39 -2.57
CA GLY A 52 -8.86 5.85 -1.61
C GLY A 52 -8.48 4.45 -1.10
N PHE A 53 -9.45 3.55 -1.03
CA PHE A 53 -9.25 2.22 -0.43
C PHE A 53 -8.20 1.35 -1.15
N PRO A 54 -8.10 1.32 -2.50
CA PRO A 54 -6.97 0.68 -3.17
C PRO A 54 -5.59 1.24 -2.79
N ALA A 55 -5.48 2.55 -2.54
CA ALA A 55 -4.23 3.14 -2.06
C ALA A 55 -3.90 2.65 -0.65
N GLN A 56 -4.90 2.57 0.22
CA GLN A 56 -4.79 2.04 1.58
C GLN A 56 -4.28 0.58 1.58
N ILE A 57 -4.94 -0.30 0.82
CA ILE A 57 -4.53 -1.71 0.68
C ILE A 57 -3.10 -1.80 0.16
N CYS A 58 -2.76 -1.03 -0.88
CA CYS A 58 -1.41 -1.11 -1.43
C CYS A 58 -0.35 -0.68 -0.42
N GLN A 59 -0.59 0.36 0.38
CA GLN A 59 0.33 0.76 1.46
C GLN A 59 0.49 -0.34 2.52
N HIS A 60 -0.60 -1.00 2.90
CA HIS A 60 -0.57 -2.15 3.81
C HIS A 60 0.33 -3.28 3.30
N GLU A 61 0.14 -3.69 2.05
CA GLU A 61 0.94 -4.78 1.48
C GLU A 61 2.41 -4.38 1.28
N LEU A 62 2.70 -3.09 1.04
CA LEU A 62 4.07 -2.59 0.99
C LEU A 62 4.76 -2.64 2.35
N ASP A 63 4.07 -2.31 3.45
CA ASP A 63 4.61 -2.41 4.81
C ASP A 63 5.05 -3.85 5.12
N HIS A 64 4.26 -4.85 4.70
CA HIS A 64 4.63 -6.26 4.86
C HIS A 64 5.94 -6.62 4.15
N LEU A 65 6.24 -6.03 2.99
CA LEU A 65 7.51 -6.23 2.29
C LEU A 65 8.70 -5.63 3.05
N GLU A 66 8.46 -4.61 3.88
CA GLU A 66 9.46 -4.01 4.76
C GLU A 66 9.52 -4.64 6.16
N GLY A 67 8.72 -5.68 6.43
CA GLY A 67 8.60 -6.29 7.75
C GLY A 67 7.90 -5.40 8.78
N ARG A 68 7.15 -4.39 8.32
CA ARG A 68 6.28 -3.55 9.15
C ARG A 68 4.86 -4.14 9.15
N ILE A 69 4.15 -3.96 10.26
CA ILE A 69 2.75 -4.34 10.42
C ILE A 69 1.99 -3.16 11.01
N ILE A 70 0.72 -3.04 10.63
CA ILE A 70 -0.25 -2.03 11.09
C ILE A 70 -0.35 -1.89 12.60
#